data_AF-A0A2H9LA89-F1
#
_entry.id   AF-A0A2H9LA89-F1
#
_cell.length_a   1.000
_cell.length_b   1.000
_cell.length_c   1.000
_cell.angle_alpha   90.00
_cell.angle_beta   90.00
_cell.angle_gamma   90.00
#
_symmetry.space_group_name_H-M   'P 1'
#
loop_
_entity.id
_entity.type
_entity.pdbx_description
1 polymer ?
#
loop_
_entity_poly.entity_id
_entity_poly.type
_entity_poly.pdbx_seq_one_letter_code
_entity_poly.pdbx_strand_id
1 'polypeptide(L)' 'MVSETKISKGYQTVVPAELREAHGISPGDRLIWEEEKGEIKVRVRKRKTLKDIAGMISVGGDAVEWKKKAQRGEI' A
#
# COMPACT_ATOMS: atom_id res chain seq x y z
N MET A 1 -0.76 -7.05 -15.61
CA MET A 1 0.35 -8.02 -15.52
C MET A 1 -0.12 -9.14 -14.61
N VAL A 2 0.10 -10.41 -14.98
CA VAL A 2 -0.41 -11.58 -14.25
C VAL A 2 0.79 -12.47 -13.92
N SER A 3 1.00 -12.76 -12.64
CA SER A 3 2.08 -13.63 -12.17
C SER A 3 1.46 -14.78 -11.38
N GLU A 4 1.80 -16.02 -11.74
CA GLU A 4 1.31 -17.23 -11.06
C GLU A 4 2.41 -17.79 -10.16
N THR A 5 2.03 -18.25 -8.96
CA THR A 5 2.94 -18.90 -8.03
C THR A 5 2.30 -20.14 -7.45
N LYS A 6 3.10 -21.20 -7.29
CA LYS A 6 2.64 -22.46 -6.72
C LYS A 6 2.61 -22.39 -5.20
N ILE A 7 1.52 -22.87 -4.61
CA ILE A 7 1.43 -23.08 -3.16
C ILE A 7 2.31 -24.28 -2.79
N SER A 8 3.28 -24.03 -1.92
CA SER A 8 4.24 -25.00 -1.39
C SER A 8 3.68 -25.71 -0.16
N LYS A 9 4.43 -26.70 0.36
CA LYS A 9 4.06 -27.42 1.58
C LYS A 9 3.78 -26.44 2.74
N GLY A 10 2.73 -26.69 3.51
CA GLY A 10 2.30 -25.80 4.59
C GLY A 10 1.55 -24.56 4.11
N TYR A 11 1.00 -24.58 2.90
CA TYR A 11 0.16 -23.50 2.34
C TYR A 11 0.89 -22.16 2.17
N GLN A 12 2.19 -22.22 1.93
CA GLN A 12 3.03 -21.04 1.70
C GLN A 12 3.08 -20.70 0.22
N THR A 13 3.03 -19.40 -0.12
CA THR A 13 3.34 -18.93 -1.47
C THR A 13 4.50 -17.95 -1.45
N VAL A 14 5.27 -17.94 -2.54
CA VAL A 14 6.36 -17.01 -2.74
C VAL A 14 5.81 -15.76 -3.42
N VAL A 15 6.21 -14.58 -2.95
CA VAL A 15 5.89 -13.34 -3.67
C VAL A 15 6.83 -13.20 -4.87
N PRO A 16 6.32 -13.12 -6.12
CA PRO A 16 7.13 -12.93 -7.31
C PRO A 16 8.13 -11.78 -7.18
N ALA A 17 9.31 -11.92 -7.79
CA ALA A 17 10.37 -10.91 -7.72
C ALA A 17 9.87 -9.53 -8.16
N GLU A 18 9.15 -9.47 -9.27
CA GLU A 18 8.59 -8.25 -9.85
C GLU A 18 7.67 -7.51 -8.87
N LEU A 19 6.82 -8.24 -8.13
CA LEU A 19 5.95 -7.66 -7.10
C LEU A 19 6.75 -7.23 -5.86
N ARG A 20 7.80 -7.97 -5.48
CA ARG A 20 8.68 -7.58 -4.37
C ARG A 20 9.40 -6.28 -4.67
N GLU A 21 9.92 -6.11 -5.89
CA GLU A 21 10.64 -4.92 -6.31
C GLU A 21 9.71 -3.72 -6.49
N ALA A 22 8.60 -3.90 -7.21
CA ALA A 22 7.62 -2.83 -7.45
C ALA A 22 7.01 -2.27 -6.16
N HIS A 23 6.80 -3.12 -5.16
CA HIS A 23 6.24 -2.71 -3.86
C HIS A 23 7.30 -2.51 -2.77
N GLY A 24 8.58 -2.76 -3.04
CA GLY A 24 9.67 -2.66 -2.06
C GLY A 24 9.47 -3.57 -0.84
N ILE A 25 9.02 -4.81 -1.05
CA ILE A 25 8.72 -5.78 0.00
C ILE A 25 10.03 -6.39 0.50
N SER A 26 10.27 -6.30 1.80
CA SER A 26 11.45 -6.87 2.45
C SER A 26 11.09 -8.01 3.40
N PRO A 27 12.04 -8.92 3.70
CA PRO A 27 11.84 -9.92 4.74
C PRO A 27 11.43 -9.27 6.07
N GLY A 28 10.32 -9.71 6.64
CA GLY A 28 9.74 -9.16 7.88
C GLY A 28 8.55 -8.21 7.67
N ASP A 29 8.26 -7.80 6.44
CA ASP A 29 6.99 -7.14 6.12
C ASP A 29 5.81 -8.11 6.24
N ARG A 30 4.62 -7.57 6.49
CA ARG A 30 3.40 -8.37 6.63
C ARG A 30 2.51 -8.20 5.41
N LEU A 31 1.93 -9.30 4.96
CA LEU A 31 0.86 -9.30 3.96
C LEU A 31 -0.49 -9.38 4.66
N ILE A 32 -1.42 -8.53 4.24
CA ILE A 32 -2.82 -8.59 4.64
C ILE A 32 -3.56 -9.31 3.51
N TRP A 33 -4.38 -10.26 3.89
CA TRP A 33 -5.25 -11.02 2.99
C TRP A 33 -6.68 -10.59 3.25
N GLU A 34 -7.38 -10.13 2.22
CA GLU A 34 -8.78 -9.73 2.26
C GLU A 34 -9.53 -10.57 1.23
N GLU A 35 -10.72 -11.07 1.59
CA GLU A 35 -11.63 -11.71 0.64
C GLU A 35 -12.68 -10.68 0.21
N GLU A 36 -12.80 -10.43 -1.09
CA GLU A 36 -13.84 -9.56 -1.63
C GLU A 36 -14.44 -10.20 -2.87
N LYS A 37 -15.74 -10.47 -2.84
CA LYS A 37 -16.52 -10.98 -3.99
C LYS A 37 -15.97 -12.28 -4.62
N GLY A 38 -15.43 -13.16 -3.79
CA GLY A 38 -14.84 -14.44 -4.23
C GLY A 38 -13.41 -14.30 -4.77
N GLU A 39 -12.81 -13.12 -4.68
CA GLU A 39 -11.42 -12.88 -5.02
C GLU A 39 -10.59 -12.64 -3.76
N ILE A 40 -9.39 -13.23 -3.72
CA ILE A 40 -8.41 -12.99 -2.65
C ILE A 40 -7.54 -11.80 -3.06
N LYS A 41 -7.62 -10.72 -2.28
CA LYS A 41 -6.78 -9.53 -2.42
C LYS A 41 -5.66 -9.56 -1.39
N VAL A 42 -4.43 -9.43 -1.87
CA VAL A 42 -3.23 -9.38 -1.02
C VAL A 42 -2.67 -7.97 -1.03
N ARG A 43 -2.54 -7.38 0.15
CA ARG A 43 -1.96 -6.05 0.33
C ARG A 43 -0.70 -6.09 1.18
N VAL A 44 0.30 -5.31 0.80
CA VAL A 44 1.52 -5.16 1.59
C VAL A 44 1.27 -4.17 2.72
N ARG A 45 1.38 -4.64 3.96
CA ARG A 45 1.45 -3.76 5.14
C ARG A 45 2.92 -3.48 5.45
N LYS A 46 3.44 -2.42 4.86
CA LYS A 46 4.76 -1.89 5.22
C LYS A 46 4.78 -1.51 6.69
N ARG A 47 5.88 -1.79 7.37
CA ARG A 47 6.11 -1.30 8.73
C ARG A 47 6.17 0.24 8.66
N LYS A 48 5.13 0.92 9.14
CA LYS A 48 5.09 2.39 9.15
C LYS A 48 6.28 2.90 9.96
N THR A 49 7.25 3.50 9.27
CA THR A 49 8.26 4.35 9.92
C THR A 49 7.69 5.77 10.01
N LEU A 50 8.09 6.54 11.02
CA LEU A 50 7.62 7.93 11.22
C LEU A 50 7.79 8.81 9.96
N LYS A 51 8.78 8.50 9.12
CA LYS A 51 9.00 9.16 7.81
C LYS A 51 7.87 8.91 6.80
N ASP A 52 7.24 7.74 6.82
CA ASP A 52 6.14 7.38 5.92
C ASP A 52 4.85 8.15 6.27
N ILE A 53 4.64 8.43 7.57
CA ILE A 53 3.55 9.28 8.08
C ILE A 53 3.77 10.74 7.64
N ALA A 54 5.00 11.25 7.77
CA ALA A 54 5.34 12.61 7.32
C ALA A 54 5.20 12.79 5.79
N GLY A 55 5.53 11.75 5.00
CA GLY A 55 5.32 11.73 3.56
C GLY A 55 3.83 11.75 3.17
N MET A 56 2.98 10.97 3.85
CA MET A 56 1.52 11.02 3.64
C MET A 56 0.91 12.39 3.95
N ILE A 57 1.43 13.10 4.96
CA ILE A 57 0.99 14.48 5.28
C ILE A 57 1.39 15.46 4.17
N SER A 58 2.57 15.29 3.55
CA SER A 58 2.99 16.13 2.42
C SER A 58 2.19 15.88 1.13
N VAL A 59 1.75 14.64 0.87
CA VAL A 59 0.84 14.33 -0.26
C VAL A 59 -0.58 14.87 0.00
N GLY A 60 -0.96 15.07 1.26
CA GLY A 60 -2.17 15.81 1.67
C GLY A 60 -1.99 17.34 1.65
N GLY A 61 -1.01 17.86 0.92
CA GLY A 61 -0.69 19.30 0.81
C GLY A 61 -1.81 20.16 0.19
N ASP A 62 -2.82 19.56 -0.41
CA ASP A 62 -4.01 20.29 -0.90
C ASP A 62 -4.96 20.72 0.23
N ALA A 63 -4.95 20.05 1.39
CA ALA A 63 -5.94 20.36 2.44
C ALA A 63 -5.79 21.77 3.04
N VAL A 64 -4.57 22.31 3.08
CA VAL A 64 -4.29 23.65 3.62
C VAL A 64 -4.54 24.74 2.57
N GLU A 65 -4.21 24.47 1.31
CA GLU A 65 -4.48 25.34 0.15
C GLU A 65 -5.99 25.50 -0.07
N TRP A 66 -6.76 24.40 0.00
CA TRP A 66 -8.21 24.41 -0.13
C TRP A 66 -8.89 25.16 1.03
N LYS A 67 -8.35 25.05 2.25
CA LYS A 67 -8.88 25.79 3.41
C LYS A 67 -8.60 27.30 3.31
N LYS A 68 -7.45 27.70 2.75
CA LYS A 68 -7.13 29.12 2.47
C LYS A 68 -8.03 29.71 1.39
N LYS A 69 -8.29 28.99 0.30
CA LYS A 69 -9.20 29.44 -0.77
C LYS A 69 -10.65 29.57 -0.30
N ALA A 70 -11.12 28.63 0.52
CA ALA A 70 -12.45 28.69 1.14
C ALA A 70 -12.61 29.90 2.08
N GLN A 71 -11.59 30.24 2.88
CA GLN A 71 -11.64 31.43 3.74
C GLN A 71 -11.57 32.75 2.97
N ARG A 72 -11.00 32.75 1.76
CA ARG A 72 -10.93 33.92 0.89
C ARG A 72 -12.17 34.12 0.01
N GLY A 73 -13.14 33.20 0.06
CA GLY A 73 -14.39 33.30 -0.71
C GLY A 73 -14.20 33.09 -2.21
N GLU A 74 -13.13 32.40 -2.62
CA GLU A 74 -12.83 32.09 -4.04
C GLU A 74 -13.45 30.75 -4.48
N ILE A 75 -14.59 30.36 -3.88
CA ILE A 75 -15.37 29.14 -4.18
C ILE A 75 -16.83 29.54 -4.39
#